data_AF-S5RL01-F1
#
_entry.id   AF-S5RL01-F1
#
_cell.length_a   1.000
_cell.length_b   1.000
_cell.length_c   1.000
_cell.angle_alpha   90.00
_cell.angle_beta   90.00
_cell.angle_gamma   90.00
#
_symmetry.space_group_name_H-M   'P 1'
#
loop_
_entity.id
_entity.type
_entity.pdbx_description
1 polymer ?
#
loop_
_entity_poly.entity_id
_entity_poly.type
_entity_poly.pdbx_seq_one_letter_code
_entity_poly.pdbx_strand_id
1 'polypeptide(L)'
;AAHYEVSPGDRVLAFATPSFDASVLELCMSLPRGASLVVPPPGPLLGAELAQVLREGRITHTLLPPAALATLPSDTPGTLPDLKTLTVGADACGAELVARWAPHHRLVNSYGPTEATVVATWSAPLVPEDAAPPIGRRLPDTATYVLDARLRPVPDGVPGELWLSGPSLARGYLNRPGLTASRFTADPFGAPGTRMYR
;
A
#
# COMPACT_ATOMS: atom_id res chain seq x y z
N ALA A 1 1.62 5.80 -10.25
CA ALA A 1 0.91 5.24 -11.41
C ALA A 1 1.72 4.17 -12.16
N ALA A 2 2.96 4.44 -12.60
CA ALA A 2 3.75 3.46 -13.38
C ALA A 2 3.91 2.09 -12.68
N HIS A 3 4.14 2.07 -11.36
CA HIS A 3 4.27 0.84 -10.56
C HIS A 3 3.00 -0.05 -10.54
N TYR A 4 1.83 0.54 -10.78
CA TYR A 4 0.55 -0.15 -10.75
C TYR A 4 0.13 -0.65 -12.13
N GLU A 5 0.84 -0.27 -13.20
CA GLU A 5 0.57 -0.71 -14.58
C GLU A 5 -0.86 -0.41 -15.09
N VAL A 6 -1.52 0.61 -14.50
CA VAL A 6 -2.88 1.03 -14.88
C VAL A 6 -2.90 1.78 -16.22
N SER A 7 -3.83 1.38 -17.07
CA SER A 7 -4.02 1.84 -18.44
C SER A 7 -5.50 2.15 -18.76
N PRO A 8 -5.81 2.86 -19.86
CA PRO A 8 -7.19 3.06 -20.29
C PRO A 8 -7.96 1.75 -20.45
N GLY A 9 -9.20 1.72 -19.95
CA GLY A 9 -10.03 0.51 -19.93
C GLY A 9 -9.86 -0.38 -18.70
N ASP A 10 -8.84 -0.15 -17.86
CA ASP A 10 -8.73 -0.80 -16.55
C ASP A 10 -9.82 -0.35 -15.58
N ARG A 11 -10.05 -1.18 -14.56
CA ARG A 11 -11.14 -1.04 -13.60
C ARG A 11 -10.57 -1.19 -12.20
N VAL A 12 -10.49 -0.09 -11.47
CA VAL A 12 -9.96 -0.03 -10.10
C VAL A 12 -11.13 -0.10 -9.13
N LEU A 13 -11.09 -0.99 -8.15
CA LEU A 13 -12.11 -1.04 -7.10
C LEU A 13 -11.94 0.14 -6.14
N ALA A 14 -13.02 0.86 -5.84
CA ALA A 14 -13.08 1.82 -4.73
C ALA A 14 -13.40 1.07 -3.43
N PHE A 15 -12.41 0.38 -2.87
CA PHE A 15 -12.59 -0.45 -1.68
C PHE A 15 -12.48 0.39 -0.40
N ALA A 16 -11.47 1.25 -0.34
CA ALA A 16 -11.18 2.02 0.83
C ALA A 16 -12.28 3.05 1.14
N THR A 17 -12.61 3.19 2.43
CA THR A 17 -13.52 4.25 2.86
C THR A 17 -12.95 5.63 2.46
N PRO A 18 -13.77 6.62 2.08
CA PRO A 18 -13.28 7.96 1.75
C PRO A 18 -12.53 8.68 2.88
N SER A 19 -12.65 8.20 4.12
CA SER A 19 -11.94 8.72 5.28
C SER A 19 -10.57 8.06 5.50
N PHE A 20 -10.23 7.03 4.73
CA PHE A 20 -8.93 6.36 4.76
C PHE A 20 -8.11 6.79 3.54
N ASP A 21 -6.82 7.01 3.73
CA ASP A 21 -5.91 7.57 2.74
C ASP A 21 -5.77 6.71 1.47
N ALA A 22 -5.92 5.39 1.58
CA ALA A 22 -5.95 4.47 0.44
C ALA A 22 -7.01 4.83 -0.62
N SER A 23 -8.12 5.47 -0.24
CA SER A 23 -9.13 5.93 -1.21
C SER A 23 -8.57 7.00 -2.16
N VAL A 24 -7.63 7.83 -1.69
CA VAL A 24 -6.92 8.80 -2.53
C VAL A 24 -6.02 8.08 -3.52
N LEU A 25 -5.38 6.97 -3.12
CA LEU A 25 -4.59 6.15 -4.04
C LEU A 25 -5.47 5.53 -5.12
N GLU A 26 -6.62 4.95 -4.78
CA GLU A 26 -7.57 4.36 -5.73
C GLU A 26 -8.02 5.40 -6.79
N LEU A 27 -8.30 6.63 -6.36
CA LEU A 27 -8.61 7.76 -7.25
C LEU A 27 -7.41 8.15 -8.14
N CYS A 28 -6.24 8.35 -7.54
CA CYS A 28 -5.04 8.81 -8.24
C CYS A 28 -4.42 7.76 -9.17
N MET A 29 -4.62 6.47 -8.90
CA MET A 29 -4.18 5.40 -9.78
C MET A 29 -5.14 5.19 -10.96
N SER A 30 -6.43 5.52 -10.80
CA SER A 30 -7.47 5.29 -11.81
C SER A 30 -7.64 6.47 -12.77
N LEU A 31 -8.23 7.57 -12.29
CA LEU A 31 -8.77 8.64 -13.13
C LEU A 31 -7.69 9.32 -14.00
N PRO A 32 -6.48 9.64 -13.50
CA PRO A 32 -5.43 10.25 -14.32
C PRO A 32 -4.90 9.33 -15.44
N ARG A 33 -5.23 8.04 -15.42
CA ARG A 33 -4.79 7.03 -16.39
C ARG A 33 -5.85 6.64 -17.40
N GLY A 34 -7.04 7.26 -17.34
CA GLY A 34 -8.19 6.90 -18.18
C GLY A 34 -8.84 5.57 -17.80
N ALA A 35 -8.55 5.06 -16.59
CA ALA A 35 -9.20 3.89 -16.04
C ALA A 35 -10.51 4.28 -15.34
N SER A 36 -11.39 3.30 -15.11
CA SER A 36 -12.63 3.47 -14.36
C SER A 36 -12.39 3.21 -12.87
N LEU A 37 -12.97 4.06 -12.02
CA LEU A 37 -13.13 3.76 -10.59
C LEU A 37 -14.51 3.10 -10.39
N VAL A 38 -14.53 1.86 -9.91
CA VAL A 38 -15.74 1.06 -9.70
C VAL A 38 -16.16 1.15 -8.25
N VAL A 39 -17.29 1.81 -8.01
CA VAL A 39 -17.87 1.96 -6.67
C VAL A 39 -18.73 0.72 -6.36
N PRO A 40 -18.42 -0.03 -5.29
CA PRO A 40 -19.22 -1.19 -4.90
C PRO A 40 -20.57 -0.77 -4.31
N PRO A 41 -21.55 -1.69 -4.22
CA PRO A 41 -22.74 -1.48 -3.41
C PRO A 41 -22.40 -1.12 -1.95
N PRO A 42 -23.28 -0.39 -1.24
CA PRO A 42 -23.06 -0.08 0.16
C PRO A 42 -23.16 -1.35 1.01
N GLY A 43 -22.21 -1.55 1.92
CA GLY A 43 -22.20 -2.70 2.81
C GLY A 43 -20.79 -3.11 3.21
N PRO A 44 -20.65 -4.08 4.13
CA PRO A 44 -19.36 -4.67 4.45
C PRO A 44 -18.87 -5.49 3.25
N LEU A 45 -17.87 -4.98 2.55
CA LEU A 45 -17.34 -5.66 1.37
C LEU A 45 -16.33 -6.74 1.77
N LEU A 46 -16.82 -7.91 2.17
CA LEU A 46 -16.03 -9.05 2.64
C LEU A 46 -16.54 -10.38 2.07
N GLY A 47 -15.75 -11.43 2.19
CA GLY A 47 -16.16 -12.80 1.88
C GLY A 47 -16.66 -13.00 0.46
N ALA A 48 -17.79 -13.69 0.33
CA ALA A 48 -18.42 -13.97 -0.96
C ALA A 48 -18.89 -12.71 -1.69
N GLU A 49 -19.30 -11.67 -0.95
CA GLU A 49 -19.75 -10.40 -1.54
C GLU A 49 -18.58 -9.65 -2.19
N LEU A 50 -17.42 -9.58 -1.52
CA LEU A 50 -16.20 -9.05 -2.14
C LEU A 50 -15.78 -9.88 -3.36
N ALA A 51 -15.83 -11.21 -3.28
CA ALA A 51 -15.52 -12.07 -4.43
C ALA A 51 -16.47 -11.82 -5.62
N GLN A 52 -17.76 -11.60 -5.35
CA GLN A 52 -18.76 -11.29 -6.37
C GLN A 52 -18.49 -9.91 -7.00
N VAL A 53 -18.22 -8.88 -6.19
CA VAL A 53 -17.89 -7.54 -6.69
C VAL A 53 -16.64 -7.54 -7.55
N LEU A 54 -15.58 -8.26 -7.14
CA LEU A 54 -14.37 -8.39 -7.95
C LEU A 54 -14.67 -9.00 -9.33
N ARG A 55 -15.52 -10.04 -9.36
CA ARG A 55 -15.88 -10.77 -10.58
C ARG A 55 -16.85 -10.00 -11.48
N GLU A 56 -18.00 -9.60 -10.99
CA GLU A 56 -19.04 -8.91 -11.75
C GLU A 56 -18.59 -7.50 -12.15
N GLY A 57 -17.85 -6.85 -11.26
CA GLY A 57 -17.22 -5.57 -11.51
C GLY A 57 -16.08 -5.64 -12.51
N ARG A 58 -15.62 -6.84 -12.90
CA ARG A 58 -14.46 -7.09 -13.77
C ARG A 58 -13.25 -6.29 -13.31
N ILE A 59 -12.97 -6.34 -12.01
CA ILE A 59 -11.95 -5.51 -11.37
C ILE A 59 -10.58 -5.97 -11.87
N THR A 60 -9.78 -5.02 -12.38
CA THR A 60 -8.43 -5.29 -12.85
C THR A 60 -7.36 -4.91 -11.84
N HIS A 61 -7.63 -3.94 -10.97
CA HIS A 61 -6.72 -3.51 -9.91
C HIS A 61 -7.47 -3.27 -8.60
N THR A 62 -6.90 -3.73 -7.49
CA THR A 62 -7.44 -3.45 -6.16
C THR A 62 -6.33 -3.38 -5.12
N LEU A 63 -6.53 -2.55 -4.10
CA LEU A 63 -5.75 -2.53 -2.87
C LEU A 63 -6.63 -3.08 -1.74
N LEU A 64 -6.21 -4.15 -1.09
CA LEU A 64 -6.95 -4.78 -0.01
C LEU A 64 -6.07 -4.97 1.23
N PRO A 65 -6.56 -4.63 2.43
CA PRO A 65 -5.93 -5.08 3.66
C PRO A 65 -5.88 -6.60 3.72
N PRO A 66 -4.79 -7.22 4.25
CA PRO A 66 -4.70 -8.66 4.43
C PRO A 66 -5.90 -9.28 5.14
N ALA A 67 -6.46 -8.59 6.13
CA ALA A 67 -7.67 -9.05 6.84
C ALA A 67 -8.89 -9.17 5.94
N ALA A 68 -9.11 -8.22 5.01
CA ALA A 68 -10.19 -8.31 4.03
C ALA A 68 -9.92 -9.42 3.02
N LEU A 69 -8.68 -9.51 2.52
CA LEU A 69 -8.26 -10.54 1.57
C LEU A 69 -8.41 -11.97 2.13
N ALA A 70 -8.18 -12.15 3.42
CA ALA A 70 -8.33 -13.43 4.11
C ALA A 70 -9.78 -13.92 4.17
N THR A 71 -10.77 -13.01 4.11
CA THR A 71 -12.19 -13.39 4.18
C THR A 71 -12.71 -14.07 2.92
N LEU A 72 -12.08 -13.88 1.75
CA LEU A 72 -12.60 -14.43 0.51
C LEU A 72 -12.60 -15.97 0.52
N PRO A 73 -13.55 -16.63 -0.16
CA PRO A 73 -13.57 -18.09 -0.33
C PRO A 73 -12.26 -18.64 -0.94
N SER A 74 -11.79 -19.79 -0.46
CA SER A 74 -10.46 -20.36 -0.76
C SER A 74 -10.15 -20.47 -2.26
N ASP A 75 -11.14 -20.79 -3.06
CA ASP A 75 -11.10 -20.98 -4.52
C ASP A 75 -11.11 -19.67 -5.32
N THR A 76 -11.43 -18.53 -4.69
CA THR A 76 -11.58 -17.23 -5.36
C THR A 76 -10.40 -16.83 -6.26
N PRO A 77 -9.12 -16.98 -5.87
CA PRO A 77 -7.99 -16.53 -6.70
C PRO A 77 -8.03 -17.06 -8.14
N GLY A 78 -8.42 -18.34 -8.34
CA GLY A 78 -8.51 -18.93 -9.67
C GLY A 78 -9.73 -18.51 -10.50
N THR A 79 -10.62 -17.69 -9.94
CA THR A 79 -11.93 -17.34 -10.54
C THR A 79 -12.06 -15.87 -10.96
N LEU A 80 -10.96 -15.12 -10.93
CA LEU A 80 -10.91 -13.68 -11.22
C LEU A 80 -10.05 -13.38 -12.47
N PRO A 81 -10.51 -13.73 -13.69
CA PRO A 81 -9.69 -13.66 -14.89
C PRO A 81 -9.30 -12.23 -15.30
N ASP A 82 -10.06 -11.22 -14.88
CA ASP A 82 -9.78 -9.81 -15.19
C ASP A 82 -8.78 -9.17 -14.22
N LEU A 83 -8.56 -9.77 -13.04
CA LEU A 83 -7.70 -9.21 -12.00
C LEU A 83 -6.24 -9.29 -12.47
N LYS A 84 -5.60 -8.13 -12.66
CA LYS A 84 -4.21 -8.03 -13.13
C LYS A 84 -3.27 -7.85 -11.95
N THR A 85 -3.56 -6.86 -11.10
CA THR A 85 -2.73 -6.51 -9.93
C THR A 85 -3.57 -6.50 -8.66
N LEU A 86 -3.15 -7.33 -7.70
CA LEU A 86 -3.63 -7.29 -6.33
C LEU A 86 -2.56 -6.65 -5.46
N THR A 87 -2.89 -5.51 -4.84
CA THR A 87 -2.02 -4.88 -3.85
C THR A 87 -2.51 -5.22 -2.46
N VAL A 88 -1.59 -5.61 -1.58
CA VAL A 88 -1.83 -5.68 -0.14
C VAL A 88 -1.11 -4.53 0.57
N GLY A 89 -1.70 -4.04 1.65
CA GLY A 89 -1.15 -2.95 2.44
C GLY A 89 -2.01 -2.65 3.66
N ALA A 90 -1.71 -1.57 4.36
CA ALA A 90 -2.37 -1.13 5.61
C ALA A 90 -2.19 -2.06 6.84
N ASP A 91 -1.78 -3.32 6.65
CA ASP A 91 -1.42 -4.25 7.73
C ASP A 91 -0.40 -5.29 7.26
N ALA A 92 0.15 -6.08 8.18
CA ALA A 92 1.09 -7.15 7.90
C ALA A 92 0.42 -8.24 7.04
N CYS A 93 1.03 -8.55 5.89
CA CYS A 93 0.64 -9.67 5.06
C CYS A 93 1.40 -10.93 5.50
N GLY A 94 0.71 -12.06 5.63
CA GLY A 94 1.32 -13.35 5.96
C GLY A 94 1.69 -14.17 4.72
N ALA A 95 2.66 -15.08 4.86
CA ALA A 95 3.09 -15.99 3.80
C ALA A 95 1.96 -16.83 3.20
N GLU A 96 0.96 -17.21 4.01
CA GLU A 96 -0.23 -17.97 3.55
C GLU A 96 -1.01 -17.22 2.45
N LEU A 97 -1.25 -15.91 2.64
CA LEU A 97 -1.94 -15.11 1.64
C LEU A 97 -1.11 -14.98 0.36
N VAL A 98 0.20 -14.88 0.48
CA VAL A 98 1.10 -14.87 -0.68
C VAL A 98 1.02 -16.19 -1.43
N ALA A 99 1.16 -17.32 -0.74
CA ALA A 99 1.06 -18.66 -1.33
C ALA A 99 -0.28 -18.88 -2.04
N ARG A 100 -1.36 -18.31 -1.50
CA ARG A 100 -2.71 -18.44 -2.05
C ARG A 100 -2.97 -17.54 -3.27
N TRP A 101 -2.40 -16.33 -3.33
CA TRP A 101 -2.78 -15.33 -4.33
C TRP A 101 -1.73 -15.09 -5.41
N ALA A 102 -0.44 -15.14 -5.08
CA ALA A 102 0.65 -14.88 -6.01
C ALA A 102 0.73 -15.85 -7.21
N PRO A 103 0.33 -17.15 -7.10
CA PRO A 103 0.31 -18.04 -8.26
C PRO A 103 -0.72 -17.65 -9.34
N HIS A 104 -1.72 -16.85 -8.99
CA HIS A 104 -2.83 -16.51 -9.87
C HIS A 104 -2.74 -15.07 -10.40
N HIS A 105 -2.18 -14.15 -9.61
CA HIS A 105 -2.22 -12.72 -9.86
C HIS A 105 -0.88 -12.07 -9.55
N ARG A 106 -0.60 -10.91 -10.17
CA ARG A 106 0.52 -10.06 -9.74
C ARG A 106 0.19 -9.49 -8.36
N LEU A 107 0.66 -10.18 -7.31
CA LEU A 107 0.52 -9.77 -5.92
C LEU A 107 1.70 -8.90 -5.51
N VAL A 108 1.42 -7.74 -4.91
CA VAL A 108 2.46 -6.79 -4.47
C VAL A 108 2.14 -6.27 -3.08
N ASN A 109 3.16 -6.14 -2.24
CA ASN A 109 3.04 -5.55 -0.91
C ASN A 109 3.43 -4.07 -0.96
N SER A 110 2.65 -3.24 -0.30
CA SER A 110 2.85 -1.80 -0.22
C SER A 110 2.76 -1.33 1.22
N TYR A 111 3.60 -0.38 1.57
CA TYR A 111 3.63 0.18 2.91
C TYR A 111 3.82 1.69 2.85
N GLY A 112 3.08 2.39 3.68
CA GLY A 112 3.24 3.81 3.92
C GLY A 112 2.26 4.26 5.00
N PRO A 113 2.69 5.09 5.94
CA PRO A 113 1.76 5.78 6.83
C PRO A 113 1.05 6.91 6.08
N THR A 114 -0.08 7.36 6.61
CA THR A 114 -0.81 8.54 6.10
C THR A 114 0.07 9.77 6.04
N GLU A 115 1.00 9.90 6.98
CA GLU A 115 1.98 10.97 7.07
C GLU A 115 3.01 10.99 5.92
N ALA A 116 3.10 9.91 5.12
CA ALA A 116 3.96 9.81 3.94
C ALA A 116 3.15 9.63 2.64
N THR A 117 1.89 10.08 2.61
CA THR A 117 1.01 10.04 1.44
C THR A 117 0.78 8.61 0.89
N VAL A 118 0.12 7.80 1.71
CA VAL A 118 -0.39 6.45 1.40
C VAL A 118 0.67 5.36 1.24
N VAL A 119 1.65 5.56 0.34
CA VAL A 119 2.65 4.54 0.02
C VAL A 119 4.03 5.18 -0.04
N ALA A 120 4.96 4.65 0.76
CA ALA A 120 6.36 5.03 0.80
C ALA A 120 7.27 3.94 0.22
N THR A 121 6.91 2.67 0.40
CA THR A 121 7.65 1.51 -0.11
C THR A 121 6.74 0.52 -0.84
N TRP A 122 7.36 -0.22 -1.76
CA TRP A 122 6.68 -1.13 -2.67
C TRP A 122 7.54 -2.36 -2.97
N SER A 123 6.97 -3.56 -2.89
CA SER A 123 7.69 -4.80 -3.20
C SER A 123 7.74 -5.08 -4.70
N ALA A 124 8.71 -5.89 -5.13
CA ALA A 124 8.54 -6.62 -6.38
C ALA A 124 7.30 -7.54 -6.29
N PRO A 125 6.76 -8.04 -7.42
CA PRO A 125 5.76 -9.09 -7.39
C PRO A 125 6.19 -10.23 -6.46
N LEU A 126 5.34 -10.53 -5.48
CA LEU A 126 5.62 -11.52 -4.46
C LEU A 126 5.57 -12.91 -5.07
N VAL A 127 6.38 -13.80 -4.53
CA VAL A 127 6.36 -15.23 -4.83
C VAL A 127 6.15 -16.00 -3.53
N PRO A 128 5.54 -17.21 -3.57
CA PRO A 128 5.37 -18.02 -2.37
C PRO A 128 6.72 -18.37 -1.73
N GLU A 129 6.88 -18.01 -0.45
CA GLU A 129 8.05 -18.31 0.39
C GLU A 129 7.57 -18.55 1.84
N ASP A 130 8.41 -19.17 2.68
CA ASP A 130 8.07 -19.44 4.08
C ASP A 130 8.17 -18.21 5.00
N ALA A 131 8.79 -17.13 4.52
CA ALA A 131 9.00 -15.90 5.27
C ALA A 131 7.89 -14.86 5.05
N ALA A 132 7.76 -13.90 5.97
CA ALA A 132 6.87 -12.77 5.79
C ALA A 132 7.29 -11.93 4.56
N PRO A 133 6.35 -11.52 3.69
CA PRO A 133 6.67 -10.73 2.52
C PRO A 133 7.27 -9.37 2.90
N PRO A 134 8.33 -8.92 2.21
CA PRO A 134 8.94 -7.63 2.49
C PRO A 134 7.98 -6.49 2.13
N ILE A 135 8.12 -5.34 2.81
CA ILE A 135 7.48 -4.09 2.41
C ILE A 135 8.15 -3.43 1.19
N GLY A 136 9.26 -4.03 0.73
CA GLY A 136 9.91 -3.70 -0.53
C GLY A 136 10.91 -2.55 -0.47
N ARG A 137 11.01 -1.81 -1.58
CA ARG A 137 11.94 -0.70 -1.75
C ARG A 137 11.18 0.63 -1.77
N ARG A 138 11.86 1.70 -1.39
CA ARG A 138 11.30 3.06 -1.44
C ARG A 138 10.83 3.44 -2.85
N LEU A 139 9.76 4.22 -2.91
CA LEU A 139 9.32 4.87 -4.15
C LEU A 139 10.32 5.97 -4.58
N PRO A 140 10.28 6.40 -5.86
CA PRO A 140 11.06 7.55 -6.32
C PRO A 140 10.86 8.77 -5.42
N ASP A 141 11.94 9.55 -5.26
CA ASP A 141 11.99 10.77 -4.45
C ASP A 141 11.69 10.59 -2.95
N THR A 142 11.41 9.37 -2.49
CA THR A 142 11.30 9.00 -1.07
C THR A 142 12.66 8.49 -0.59
N ALA A 143 13.04 8.88 0.62
CA ALA A 143 14.14 8.28 1.36
C ALA A 143 13.59 7.46 2.54
N THR A 144 14.25 6.34 2.81
CA THR A 144 13.87 5.38 3.86
C THR A 144 15.11 5.04 4.66
N TYR A 145 15.05 5.15 5.98
CA TYR A 145 16.16 4.82 6.88
C TYR A 145 15.70 3.83 7.94
N VAL A 146 16.58 2.92 8.35
CA VAL A 146 16.36 2.08 9.54
C VAL A 146 17.38 2.53 10.57
N LEU A 147 16.91 3.16 11.65
CA LEU A 147 17.75 3.90 12.60
C LEU A 147 17.67 3.31 14.01
N ASP A 148 18.76 3.45 14.77
CA ASP A 148 18.78 3.20 16.21
C ASP A 148 18.19 4.37 17.02
N ALA A 149 18.10 4.22 18.34
CA ALA A 149 17.61 5.26 19.25
C ALA A 149 18.44 6.55 19.29
N ARG A 150 19.62 6.57 18.64
CA ARG A 150 20.50 7.74 18.50
C ARG A 150 20.49 8.30 17.07
N LEU A 151 19.52 7.91 16.23
CA LEU A 151 19.39 8.29 14.83
C LEU A 151 20.58 7.90 13.96
N ARG A 152 21.22 6.77 14.26
CA ARG A 152 22.30 6.21 13.43
C ARG A 152 21.76 5.04 12.59
N PRO A 153 22.12 4.92 11.30
CA PRO A 153 21.76 3.76 10.50
C PRO A 153 22.23 2.46 11.16
N VAL A 154 21.34 1.48 11.26
CA VAL A 154 21.69 0.14 11.74
C VAL A 154 22.32 -0.70 10.61
N PRO A 155 23.17 -1.68 10.92
CA PRO A 155 23.67 -2.64 9.92
C PRO A 155 22.54 -3.50 9.32
N ASP A 156 22.79 -4.06 8.13
CA ASP A 156 21.85 -4.98 7.49
C ASP A 156 21.47 -6.16 8.40
N GLY A 157 20.18 -6.46 8.46
CA GLY A 157 19.61 -7.52 9.30
C GLY A 157 19.44 -7.17 10.79
N VAL A 158 19.91 -6.00 11.24
CA VAL A 158 19.70 -5.55 12.61
C VAL A 158 18.38 -4.78 12.73
N PRO A 159 17.51 -5.09 13.69
CA PRO A 159 16.28 -4.33 13.90
C PRO A 159 16.56 -2.87 14.27
N GLY A 160 15.77 -1.97 13.68
CA GLY A 160 15.74 -0.55 14.03
C GLY A 160 14.39 0.04 13.67
N GLU A 161 14.26 1.34 13.85
CA GLU A 161 13.04 2.06 13.55
C GLU A 161 13.06 2.61 12.13
N LEU A 162 11.93 2.48 11.41
CA LEU A 162 11.79 2.98 10.06
C LEU A 162 11.47 4.47 10.06
N TRP A 163 12.25 5.24 9.32
CA TRP A 163 12.05 6.68 9.11
C TRP A 163 11.88 6.98 7.63
N LEU A 164 10.98 7.91 7.32
CA LEU A 164 10.62 8.29 5.95
C LEU A 164 10.94 9.77 5.70
N SER A 165 11.52 10.10 4.57
CA SER A 165 11.82 11.48 4.17
C SER A 165 11.48 11.69 2.70
N GLY A 166 11.29 12.94 2.29
CA GLY A 166 10.99 13.32 0.91
C GLY A 166 9.72 14.16 0.74
N PRO A 167 9.34 14.45 -0.51
CA PRO A 167 8.24 15.34 -0.83
C PRO A 167 6.86 14.74 -0.54
N SER A 168 6.79 13.42 -0.28
CA SER A 168 5.57 12.71 0.10
C SER A 168 5.18 12.93 1.56
N LEU A 169 6.03 13.57 2.37
CA LEU A 169 5.68 13.87 3.76
C LEU A 169 4.55 14.90 3.86
N ALA A 170 3.60 14.61 4.74
CA ALA A 170 2.54 15.52 5.10
C ALA A 170 3.11 16.84 5.65
N ARG A 171 2.29 17.90 5.59
CA ARG A 171 2.62 19.17 6.24
C ARG A 171 2.74 19.01 7.75
N GLY A 172 1.92 18.14 8.34
CA GLY A 172 1.84 17.84 9.75
C GLY A 172 0.41 17.57 10.18
N TYR A 173 0.19 17.47 11.49
CA TYR A 173 -1.14 17.31 12.06
C TYR A 173 -1.85 18.66 12.22
N LEU A 174 -3.05 18.77 11.66
CA LEU A 174 -3.85 20.00 11.68
C LEU A 174 -4.09 20.46 13.14
N ASN A 175 -3.80 21.74 13.42
CA ASN A 175 -3.95 22.36 14.75
C ASN A 175 -3.20 21.66 15.89
N ARG A 176 -2.15 20.87 15.58
CA ARG A 176 -1.36 20.13 16.56
C ARG A 176 0.15 20.31 16.35
N PRO A 177 0.68 21.55 16.44
CA PRO A 177 2.07 21.86 16.12
C PRO A 177 3.08 21.10 17.01
N GLY A 178 2.78 20.89 18.30
CA GLY A 178 3.66 20.12 19.19
C GLY A 178 3.79 18.65 18.78
N LEU A 179 2.68 18.01 18.40
CA LEU A 179 2.69 16.62 17.91
C LEU A 179 3.42 16.54 16.56
N THR A 180 3.17 17.50 15.67
CA THR A 180 3.88 17.62 14.39
C THR A 180 5.38 17.70 14.61
N ALA A 181 5.85 18.59 15.49
CA ALA A 181 7.28 18.74 15.76
C ALA A 181 7.93 17.48 16.38
N SER A 182 7.17 16.69 17.15
CA SER A 182 7.69 15.44 17.73
C SER A 182 7.78 14.26 16.75
N ARG A 183 7.05 14.32 15.63
CA ARG A 183 6.98 13.22 14.63
C ARG A 183 7.69 13.54 13.33
N PHE A 184 7.62 14.79 12.90
CA PHE A 184 8.27 15.32 11.70
C PHE A 184 9.51 16.11 12.11
N THR A 185 10.61 15.41 12.36
CA THR A 185 11.87 16.01 12.85
C THR A 185 12.77 16.42 11.70
N ALA A 186 13.85 17.15 11.99
CA ALA A 186 14.88 17.43 11.00
C ALA A 186 15.50 16.12 10.48
N ASP A 187 15.76 16.06 9.17
CA ASP A 187 16.45 14.94 8.53
C ASP A 187 17.96 15.24 8.48
N PRO A 188 18.80 14.52 9.25
CA PRO A 188 20.24 14.76 9.28
C PRO A 188 20.98 14.21 8.04
N PHE A 189 20.30 13.46 7.17
CA PHE A 189 20.88 12.84 5.98
C PHE A 189 20.48 13.56 4.68
N GLY A 190 19.47 14.43 4.75
CA GLY A 190 18.97 15.22 3.64
C GLY A 190 19.63 16.60 3.51
N ALA A 191 19.08 17.41 2.61
CA ALA A 191 19.50 18.80 2.44
C ALA A 191 19.06 19.66 3.65
N PRO A 192 19.74 20.78 3.94
CA PRO A 192 19.32 21.68 5.01
C PRO A 192 17.83 22.07 4.91
N GLY A 193 17.08 21.85 6.00
CA GLY A 193 15.66 22.15 6.08
C GLY A 193 14.72 21.00 5.67
N THR A 194 15.24 19.85 5.23
CA THR A 194 14.40 18.66 5.02
C THR A 194 13.98 18.03 6.35
N ARG A 195 12.88 17.29 6.31
CA ARG A 195 12.27 16.63 7.46
C ARG A 195 12.17 15.14 7.21
N MET A 196 12.19 14.36 8.28
CA MET A 196 11.85 12.95 8.28
C MET A 196 10.72 12.66 9.27
N TYR A 197 9.91 11.64 8.95
CA TYR A 197 8.79 11.17 9.75
C TYR A 197 9.13 9.82 10.39
N ARG A 198 8.70 9.67 11.65
CA ARG A 198 8.80 8.46 12.48
C ARG A 198 7.45 7.76 12.62
#